data_AF-A0AAD7EW89-F1
#
_entry.id   AF-A0AAD7EW89-F1
#
_cell.length_a   1.000
_cell.length_b   1.000
_cell.length_c   1.000
_cell.angle_alpha   90.00
_cell.angle_beta   90.00
_cell.angle_gamma   90.00
#
_symmetry.space_group_name_H-M   'P 1'
#
loop_
_entity.id
_entity.type
_entity.pdbx_description
1 polymer ?
#
loop_
_entity_poly.entity_id
_entity_poly.type
_entity_poly.pdbx_seq_one_letter_code
_entity_poly.pdbx_strand_id
1 'polypeptide(L)'
;MASHHHHSRLARLPRWISHWLGYRAAPPPKQPEYVVWLWSFIGAFCGLSLIQAVFGHSQYFLRRDVPSIVASYGASAVLCYGAIEAPLAQPRALMGGHFVSALIGVCITKLFGLLPTEHRLDQLRWLAGSLSAASAVVLMQITKTTHPPAGATALLAAVSPEIYSMGWYYLPVVLLSSTLVLISALLINNIQRRYPVYWFEPAVPAVVKPLPDDEESGTPIPPEK
;
A
#
# COMPACT_ATOMS: atom_id res chain seq x y z
N MET A 1 -14.45 -27.18 23.39
CA MET A 1 -15.06 -26.43 22.26
C MET A 1 -13.93 -25.94 21.37
N ALA A 2 -13.82 -26.48 20.15
CA ALA A 2 -12.67 -26.33 19.27
C ALA A 2 -12.59 -24.90 18.70
N SER A 3 -11.46 -24.22 18.93
CA SER A 3 -11.14 -22.95 18.29
C SER A 3 -10.82 -23.19 16.81
N HIS A 4 -11.61 -22.59 15.92
CA HIS A 4 -11.27 -22.48 14.51
C HIS A 4 -10.09 -21.50 14.36
N HIS A 5 -8.87 -21.98 14.64
CA HIS A 5 -7.66 -21.29 14.21
C HIS A 5 -7.61 -21.36 12.68
N HIS A 6 -7.90 -20.25 12.01
CA HIS A 6 -7.45 -20.04 10.64
C HIS A 6 -5.93 -20.23 10.64
N HIS A 7 -5.48 -21.40 10.18
CA HIS A 7 -4.07 -21.71 10.03
C HIS A 7 -3.50 -20.79 8.96
N SER A 8 -2.98 -19.63 9.38
CA SER A 8 -2.25 -18.73 8.50
C SER A 8 -1.15 -19.54 7.80
N ARG A 9 -1.10 -19.51 6.47
CA ARG A 9 -0.07 -20.23 5.69
C ARG A 9 1.34 -19.85 6.15
N LEU A 10 1.51 -18.65 6.72
CA LEU A 10 2.76 -18.14 7.29
C LEU A 10 3.20 -18.86 8.57
N ALA A 11 2.27 -19.47 9.31
CA ALA A 11 2.59 -20.23 10.53
C ALA A 11 3.37 -21.52 10.24
N ARG A 12 3.39 -21.97 8.97
CA ARG A 12 4.16 -23.14 8.53
C ARG A 12 5.64 -22.81 8.26
N LEU A 13 5.99 -21.53 8.13
CA LEU A 13 7.36 -21.10 7.86
C LEU A 13 8.19 -21.08 9.15
N PRO A 14 9.54 -21.21 9.05
CA PRO A 14 10.43 -20.97 10.18
C PRO A 14 10.14 -19.63 10.85
N ARG A 15 10.18 -19.58 12.19
CA ARG A 15 9.77 -18.41 12.98
C ARG A 15 10.44 -17.12 12.52
N TRP A 16 11.74 -17.18 12.21
CA TRP A 16 12.50 -16.03 11.74
C TRP A 16 11.95 -15.46 10.43
N ILE A 17 11.58 -16.28 9.44
CA ILE A 17 10.96 -15.82 8.18
C ILE A 17 9.55 -15.28 8.44
N SER A 18 8.75 -16.05 9.18
CA SER A 18 7.35 -15.70 9.43
C SER A 18 7.21 -14.35 10.14
N HIS A 19 8.15 -14.02 11.04
CA HIS A 19 8.20 -12.74 11.76
C HIS A 19 8.33 -11.56 10.80
N TRP A 20 9.28 -11.61 9.85
CA TRP A 20 9.48 -10.54 8.87
C TRP A 20 8.35 -10.44 7.85
N LEU A 21 7.51 -11.46 7.71
CA LEU A 21 6.30 -11.46 6.87
C LEU A 21 5.03 -11.05 7.63
N GLY A 22 5.18 -10.51 8.85
CA GLY A 22 4.08 -9.96 9.65
C GLY A 22 3.33 -10.99 10.49
N TYR A 23 3.73 -12.26 10.51
CA TYR A 23 3.14 -13.25 11.41
C TYR A 23 3.57 -12.97 12.86
N ARG A 24 2.58 -12.94 13.75
CA ARG A 24 2.76 -12.88 15.21
C ARG A 24 1.75 -13.83 15.85
N ALA A 25 2.19 -14.60 16.84
CA ALA A 25 1.32 -15.50 17.59
C ALA A 25 0.28 -14.73 18.42
N ALA A 26 0.66 -13.56 18.94
CA ALA A 26 -0.21 -12.61 19.61
C ALA A 26 0.01 -11.20 19.04
N PRO A 27 -0.99 -10.30 19.08
CA PRO A 27 -0.80 -8.90 18.70
C PRO A 27 0.33 -8.26 19.52
N PRO A 28 1.23 -7.46 18.90
CA PRO A 28 2.24 -6.74 19.67
C PRO A 28 1.57 -5.73 20.61
N PRO A 29 2.20 -5.41 21.75
CA PRO A 29 1.70 -4.36 22.64
C PRO A 29 1.65 -3.02 21.90
N LYS A 30 0.68 -2.17 22.28
CA LYS A 30 0.57 -0.81 21.73
C LYS A 30 1.81 -0.03 22.13
N GLN A 31 2.54 0.48 21.15
CA GLN A 31 3.77 1.24 21.37
C GLN A 31 3.45 2.69 21.76
N PRO A 32 4.30 3.35 22.58
CA PRO A 32 4.19 4.78 22.84
C PRO A 32 4.32 5.63 21.57
N GLU A 33 3.66 6.78 21.51
CA GLU A 33 3.60 7.60 20.28
C GLU A 33 4.97 8.05 19.79
N TYR A 34 5.88 8.46 20.68
CA TYR A 34 7.24 8.88 20.31
C TYR A 34 8.05 7.75 19.65
N VAL A 35 7.83 6.50 20.09
CA VAL A 35 8.45 5.31 19.46
C VAL A 35 7.88 5.15 18.05
N VAL A 36 6.56 5.31 17.89
CA VAL A 36 5.90 5.27 16.58
C VAL A 36 6.45 6.36 15.66
N TRP A 37 6.59 7.60 16.14
CA TRP A 37 7.14 8.71 15.35
C TRP A 37 8.58 8.44 14.90
N LEU A 38 9.44 7.97 15.82
CA LEU A 38 10.83 7.63 15.53
C LEU A 38 10.93 6.53 14.46
N TRP A 39 10.19 5.43 14.61
CA TRP A 39 10.22 4.34 13.63
C TRP A 39 9.54 4.70 12.30
N SER A 40 8.56 5.60 12.32
CA SER A 40 7.96 6.15 11.10
C SER A 40 8.97 6.99 10.33
N PHE A 41 9.73 7.84 11.03
CA PHE A 41 10.82 8.63 10.45
C PHE A 41 11.91 7.73 9.87
N ILE A 42 12.45 6.79 10.65
CA ILE A 42 13.50 5.86 10.20
C ILE A 42 13.00 5.06 8.99
N GLY A 43 11.79 4.51 9.04
CA GLY A 43 11.22 3.74 7.95
C GLY A 43 11.03 4.55 6.66
N ALA A 44 10.45 5.74 6.76
CA ALA A 44 10.27 6.62 5.61
C ALA A 44 11.61 7.06 5.02
N PHE A 45 12.56 7.46 5.86
CA PHE A 45 13.90 7.85 5.43
C PHE A 45 14.61 6.71 4.72
N CYS A 46 14.66 5.51 5.32
CA CYS A 46 15.31 4.35 4.71
C CYS A 46 14.62 3.92 3.40
N GLY A 47 13.29 3.88 3.37
CA GLY A 47 12.53 3.47 2.18
C GLY A 47 12.71 4.42 1.00
N LEU A 48 12.59 5.73 1.24
CA LEU A 48 12.76 6.74 0.21
C LEU A 48 14.23 6.84 -0.23
N SER A 49 15.18 6.73 0.69
CA SER A 49 16.61 6.71 0.37
C SER A 49 16.98 5.49 -0.46
N LEU A 50 16.37 4.33 -0.19
CA LEU A 50 16.60 3.10 -0.97
C LEU A 50 16.18 3.28 -2.43
N ILE A 51 15.00 3.85 -2.68
CA ILE A 51 14.54 4.18 -4.05
C ILE A 51 15.53 5.14 -4.71
N GLN A 52 15.85 6.26 -4.05
CA GLN A 52 16.75 7.27 -4.61
C GLN A 52 18.18 6.75 -4.83
N ALA A 53 18.67 5.86 -3.98
CA ALA A 53 19.96 5.21 -4.17
C ALA A 53 19.94 4.32 -5.41
N VAL A 54 18.91 3.48 -5.57
CA VAL A 54 18.78 2.57 -6.72
C VAL A 54 18.65 3.35 -8.03
N PHE A 55 17.72 4.31 -8.13
CA PHE A 55 17.47 5.01 -9.39
C PHE A 55 18.44 6.18 -9.63
N GLY A 56 18.87 6.87 -8.58
CA GLY A 56 19.74 8.06 -8.67
C GLY A 56 21.24 7.75 -8.77
N HIS A 57 21.69 6.55 -8.42
CA HIS A 57 23.12 6.20 -8.46
C HIS A 57 23.45 5.01 -9.37
N SER A 58 22.45 4.26 -9.85
CA SER A 58 22.69 3.20 -10.82
C SER A 58 22.84 3.77 -12.23
N GLN A 59 24.00 3.50 -12.84
CA GLN A 59 24.30 3.86 -14.23
C GLN A 59 23.25 3.32 -15.23
N TYR A 60 22.60 2.20 -14.91
CA TYR A 60 21.58 1.60 -15.75
C TYR A 60 20.31 2.49 -15.88
N PHE A 61 19.89 3.12 -14.77
CA PHE A 61 18.70 3.96 -14.73
C PHE A 61 19.00 5.40 -15.17
N LEU A 62 20.17 5.93 -14.79
CA LEU A 62 20.63 7.26 -15.22
C LEU A 62 20.71 7.38 -16.75
N ARG A 63 21.23 6.35 -17.44
CA ARG A 63 21.31 6.32 -18.92
C ARG A 63 19.95 6.26 -19.63
N ARG A 64 18.86 6.02 -18.88
CA ARG A 64 17.49 5.94 -19.40
C ARG A 64 16.63 7.11 -18.92
N ASP A 65 17.25 8.13 -18.30
CA ASP A 65 16.58 9.31 -17.75
C ASP A 65 15.43 8.96 -16.80
N VAL A 66 15.56 7.84 -16.07
CA VAL A 66 14.56 7.46 -15.06
C VAL A 66 14.68 8.42 -13.88
N PRO A 67 13.59 9.10 -13.46
CA PRO A 67 13.64 9.99 -12.32
C PRO A 67 14.03 9.21 -11.05
N SER A 68 14.84 9.83 -10.19
CA SER A 68 15.33 9.20 -8.96
C SER A 68 14.20 8.78 -8.03
N ILE A 69 13.08 9.49 -8.05
CA ILE A 69 11.86 9.15 -7.31
C ILE A 69 10.61 9.71 -8.01
N VAL A 70 9.54 8.92 -8.02
CA VAL A 70 8.21 9.39 -8.39
C VAL A 70 7.52 9.93 -7.14
N ALA A 71 6.98 11.14 -7.19
CA ALA A 71 6.42 11.84 -6.02
C ALA A 71 5.34 11.03 -5.26
N SER A 72 4.63 10.12 -5.94
CA SER A 72 3.67 9.21 -5.31
C SER A 72 4.29 8.33 -4.20
N TYR A 73 5.58 8.00 -4.27
CA TYR A 73 6.25 7.21 -3.23
C TYR A 73 6.47 7.98 -1.93
N GLY A 74 6.54 9.32 -1.98
CA GLY A 74 6.54 10.16 -0.78
C GLY A 74 5.24 9.97 0.02
N ALA A 75 4.08 10.03 -0.66
CA ALA A 75 2.79 9.75 -0.03
C ALA A 75 2.62 8.27 0.37
N SER A 76 3.20 7.34 -0.39
CA SER A 76 3.23 5.92 -0.04
C SER A 76 4.00 5.67 1.26
N ALA A 77 5.07 6.44 1.51
CA ALA A 77 5.83 6.35 2.74
C ALA A 77 4.99 6.75 3.98
N VAL A 78 4.12 7.75 3.86
CA VAL A 78 3.19 8.14 4.94
C VAL A 78 2.33 6.95 5.37
N LEU A 79 1.78 6.21 4.40
CA LEU A 79 0.97 5.03 4.68
C LEU A 79 1.81 3.84 5.18
N CYS A 80 2.87 3.49 4.45
CA CYS A 80 3.65 2.28 4.70
C CYS A 80 4.53 2.34 5.95
N TYR A 81 4.85 3.52 6.47
CA TYR A 81 5.68 3.68 7.67
C TYR A 81 4.97 4.41 8.82
N GLY A 82 4.02 5.28 8.52
CA GLY A 82 3.23 6.02 9.53
C GLY A 82 1.93 5.32 9.90
N ALA A 83 1.13 4.90 8.91
CA ALA A 83 -0.18 4.28 9.10
C ALA A 83 -0.16 2.78 8.77
N ILE A 84 0.79 2.04 9.36
CA ILE A 84 1.12 0.64 8.98
C ILE A 84 -0.03 -0.37 9.14
N GLU A 85 -1.02 -0.04 9.97
CA GLU A 85 -2.21 -0.87 10.22
C GLU A 85 -3.35 -0.57 9.25
N ALA A 86 -3.26 0.54 8.50
CA ALA A 86 -4.29 0.94 7.57
C ALA A 86 -4.43 -0.12 6.44
N PRO A 87 -5.66 -0.48 6.05
CA PRO A 87 -5.89 -1.35 4.89
C PRO A 87 -5.19 -0.87 3.61
N LEU A 88 -5.15 0.45 3.42
CA LEU A 88 -4.56 1.12 2.27
C LEU A 88 -3.03 1.05 2.25
N ALA A 89 -2.40 0.70 3.37
CA ALA A 89 -0.94 0.54 3.49
C ALA A 89 -0.48 -0.91 3.26
N GLN A 90 -1.40 -1.88 3.15
CA GLN A 90 -1.03 -3.29 3.07
C GLN A 90 -0.44 -3.66 1.69
N PRO A 91 0.32 -4.76 1.59
CA PRO A 91 1.09 -5.09 0.38
C PRO A 91 0.26 -5.19 -0.89
N ARG A 92 -0.96 -5.76 -0.81
CA ARG A 92 -1.90 -5.80 -1.93
C ARG A 92 -2.29 -4.41 -2.44
N ALA A 93 -2.55 -3.48 -1.53
CA ALA A 93 -2.89 -2.11 -1.89
C ALA A 93 -1.69 -1.42 -2.53
N LEU A 94 -0.52 -1.45 -1.88
CA LEU A 94 0.71 -0.85 -2.39
C LEU A 94 1.05 -1.36 -3.80
N MET A 95 1.25 -2.67 -3.96
CA MET A 95 1.68 -3.26 -5.23
C MET A 95 0.60 -3.17 -6.30
N GLY A 96 -0.64 -3.58 -5.96
CA GLY A 96 -1.74 -3.63 -6.90
C GLY A 96 -2.21 -2.24 -7.33
N GLY A 97 -2.28 -1.30 -6.39
CA GLY A 97 -2.68 0.08 -6.67
C GLY A 97 -1.71 0.75 -7.63
N HIS A 98 -0.42 0.72 -7.33
CA HIS A 98 0.60 1.30 -8.21
C HIS A 98 0.65 0.64 -9.59
N PHE A 99 0.54 -0.69 -9.67
CA PHE A 99 0.52 -1.40 -10.95
C PHE A 99 -0.69 -1.02 -11.81
N VAL A 100 -1.91 -1.09 -11.25
CA VAL A 100 -3.14 -0.72 -11.97
C VAL A 100 -3.06 0.73 -12.44
N SER A 101 -2.62 1.64 -11.56
CA SER A 101 -2.48 3.05 -11.90
C SER A 101 -1.46 3.31 -13.02
N ALA A 102 -0.28 2.69 -12.95
CA ALA A 102 0.73 2.84 -13.99
C ALA A 102 0.27 2.28 -15.33
N LEU A 103 -0.37 1.10 -15.32
CA LEU A 103 -0.93 0.49 -16.51
C LEU A 103 -1.97 1.39 -17.17
N ILE A 104 -2.94 1.89 -16.40
CA ILE A 104 -4.04 2.72 -16.91
C ILE A 104 -3.54 4.08 -17.38
N GLY A 105 -2.62 4.71 -16.63
CA GLY A 105 -1.98 5.94 -17.03
C GLY A 105 -1.25 5.81 -18.36
N VAL A 106 -0.43 4.77 -18.54
CA VAL A 106 0.28 4.52 -19.81
C VAL A 106 -0.70 4.22 -20.95
N CYS A 107 -1.74 3.42 -20.72
CA CYS A 107 -2.77 3.12 -21.74
C CYS A 107 -3.46 4.40 -22.24
N ILE A 108 -3.94 5.24 -21.33
CA ILE A 108 -4.63 6.49 -21.68
C ILE A 108 -3.66 7.44 -22.39
N THR A 109 -2.47 7.64 -21.84
CA THR A 109 -1.45 8.48 -22.46
C THR A 109 -1.08 8.01 -23.87
N LYS A 110 -0.94 6.69 -24.10
CA LYS A 110 -0.67 6.14 -25.44
C LYS A 110 -1.85 6.30 -26.39
N LEU A 111 -3.09 6.19 -25.90
CA LEU A 111 -4.29 6.43 -26.71
C LEU A 111 -4.38 7.89 -27.16
N PHE A 112 -4.11 8.85 -26.27
CA PHE A 112 -3.99 10.26 -26.64
C PHE A 112 -2.84 10.49 -27.63
N GLY A 113 -1.76 9.71 -27.50
CA GLY A 113 -0.62 9.68 -28.42
C GLY A 113 -0.96 9.36 -29.88
N LEU A 114 -2.10 8.71 -30.14
CA LEU A 114 -2.55 8.36 -31.49
C LEU A 114 -3.32 9.51 -32.18
N LEU A 115 -3.56 10.63 -31.50
CA LEU A 115 -4.28 11.75 -32.09
C LEU A 115 -3.45 12.39 -33.21
N PRO A 116 -4.02 12.71 -34.39
CA PRO A 116 -3.28 13.13 -35.61
C PRO A 116 -2.56 14.49 -35.55
N THR A 117 -2.25 15.05 -34.38
CA THR A 117 -1.60 16.36 -34.27
C THR A 117 -0.80 16.44 -32.97
N GLU A 118 0.53 16.39 -33.05
CA GLU A 118 1.46 16.50 -31.92
C GLU A 118 1.16 17.72 -31.02
N HIS A 119 0.78 18.86 -31.61
CA HIS A 119 0.40 20.07 -30.87
C HIS A 119 -0.86 19.94 -30.01
N ARG A 120 -1.75 18.96 -30.28
CA ARG A 120 -2.96 18.74 -29.48
C ARG A 120 -2.66 17.97 -28.19
N LEU A 121 -1.61 17.15 -28.16
CA LEU A 121 -1.24 16.37 -26.98
C LEU A 121 -0.88 17.25 -25.81
N ASP A 122 -0.03 18.26 -26.04
CA ASP A 122 0.38 19.20 -25.00
C ASP A 122 -0.80 19.99 -24.42
N GLN A 123 -1.77 20.36 -25.26
CA GLN A 123 -3.01 21.02 -24.82
C GLN A 123 -3.95 20.09 -24.03
N LEU A 124 -3.85 18.78 -24.23
CA LEU A 124 -4.73 17.77 -23.65
C LEU A 124 -4.11 16.99 -22.48
N ARG A 125 -2.86 17.27 -22.09
CA ARG A 125 -2.19 16.59 -20.97
C ARG A 125 -2.98 16.66 -19.66
N TRP A 126 -3.61 17.80 -19.37
CA TRP A 126 -4.45 17.97 -18.18
C TRP A 126 -5.65 17.01 -18.19
N LEU A 127 -6.25 16.79 -19.37
CA LEU A 127 -7.39 15.90 -19.55
C LEU A 127 -6.94 14.43 -19.48
N ALA A 128 -5.86 14.08 -20.18
CA ALA A 128 -5.27 12.74 -20.14
C ALA A 128 -4.86 12.35 -18.71
N GLY A 129 -4.24 13.27 -17.97
CA GLY A 129 -3.89 13.06 -16.55
C GLY A 129 -5.12 12.88 -15.67
N SER A 130 -6.12 13.75 -15.80
CA SER A 130 -7.37 13.66 -15.02
C SER A 130 -8.13 12.36 -15.31
N LEU A 131 -8.23 11.98 -16.58
CA LEU A 131 -8.84 10.72 -17.00
C LEU A 131 -8.06 9.52 -16.46
N SER A 132 -6.73 9.55 -16.54
CA SER A 132 -5.85 8.51 -15.98
C SER A 132 -6.08 8.31 -14.49
N ALA A 133 -6.08 9.40 -13.72
CA ALA A 133 -6.29 9.35 -12.28
C ALA A 133 -7.70 8.85 -11.92
N ALA A 134 -8.75 9.40 -12.55
CA ALA A 134 -10.13 9.02 -12.27
C ALA A 134 -10.40 7.55 -12.63
N SER A 135 -9.96 7.10 -13.81
CA SER A 135 -10.08 5.70 -14.22
C SER A 135 -9.30 4.76 -13.30
N ALA A 136 -8.09 5.14 -12.90
CA ALA A 136 -7.30 4.36 -11.95
C ALA A 136 -7.98 4.24 -10.57
N VAL A 137 -8.60 5.31 -10.07
CA VAL A 137 -9.36 5.28 -8.81
C VAL A 137 -10.48 4.26 -8.87
N VAL A 138 -11.31 4.29 -9.92
CA VAL A 138 -12.42 3.33 -10.08
C VAL A 138 -11.89 1.90 -10.24
N LEU A 139 -10.85 1.69 -11.04
CA LEU A 139 -10.30 0.36 -11.25
C LEU A 139 -9.67 -0.22 -9.99
N MET A 140 -8.96 0.59 -9.19
CA MET A 140 -8.46 0.16 -7.90
C MET A 140 -9.58 -0.25 -6.92
N GLN A 141 -10.74 0.44 -6.96
CA GLN A 141 -11.91 0.05 -6.17
C GLN A 141 -12.44 -1.31 -6.62
N ILE A 142 -12.56 -1.52 -7.93
CA ILE A 142 -13.02 -2.80 -8.52
C ILE A 142 -12.07 -3.94 -8.15
N THR A 143 -10.76 -3.74 -8.28
CA THR A 143 -9.74 -4.77 -7.97
C THR A 143 -9.47 -4.93 -6.46
N LYS A 144 -10.05 -4.07 -5.63
CA LYS A 144 -9.80 -3.98 -4.18
C LYS A 144 -8.31 -3.78 -3.89
N THR A 145 -7.68 -2.88 -4.63
CA THR A 145 -6.25 -2.52 -4.48
C THR A 145 -6.07 -1.02 -4.25
N THR A 146 -7.09 -0.34 -3.69
CA THR A 146 -7.06 1.10 -3.43
C THR A 146 -5.84 1.49 -2.61
N HIS A 147 -4.95 2.27 -3.24
CA HIS A 147 -3.81 2.91 -2.63
C HIS A 147 -3.80 4.37 -3.09
N PRO A 148 -4.28 5.33 -2.28
CA PRO A 148 -4.44 6.72 -2.71
C PRO A 148 -3.19 7.34 -3.38
N PRO A 149 -1.95 7.08 -2.92
CA PRO A 149 -0.74 7.55 -3.60
C PRO A 149 -0.61 7.06 -5.06
N ALA A 150 -1.17 5.91 -5.39
CA ALA A 150 -1.17 5.39 -6.75
C ALA A 150 -2.03 6.23 -7.70
N GLY A 151 -2.98 7.03 -7.23
CA GLY A 151 -3.71 7.97 -8.10
C GLY A 151 -2.76 8.97 -8.77
N ALA A 152 -1.77 9.48 -8.02
CA ALA A 152 -0.72 10.33 -8.58
C ALA A 152 0.19 9.56 -9.55
N THR A 153 0.39 8.25 -9.36
CA THR A 153 1.16 7.41 -10.29
C THR A 153 0.51 7.35 -11.67
N ALA A 154 -0.82 7.27 -11.74
CA ALA A 154 -1.57 7.32 -13.00
C ALA A 154 -1.55 8.72 -13.63
N LEU A 155 -1.79 9.77 -12.83
CA LEU A 155 -1.75 11.16 -13.27
C LEU A 155 -0.40 11.51 -13.93
N LEU A 156 0.70 11.17 -13.25
CA LEU A 156 2.06 11.51 -13.66
C LEU A 156 2.46 10.88 -15.00
N ALA A 157 1.86 9.75 -15.38
CA ALA A 157 2.08 9.12 -16.68
C ALA A 157 1.70 10.02 -17.87
N ALA A 158 0.81 11.00 -17.67
CA ALA A 158 0.40 11.95 -18.70
C ALA A 158 1.04 13.34 -18.52
N VAL A 159 1.20 13.80 -17.27
CA VAL A 159 1.57 15.21 -17.01
C VAL A 159 3.07 15.45 -16.87
N SER A 160 3.84 14.47 -16.41
CA SER A 160 5.31 14.60 -16.30
C SER A 160 5.96 14.21 -17.63
N PRO A 161 6.72 15.11 -18.28
CA PRO A 161 7.45 14.78 -19.51
C PRO A 161 8.40 13.59 -19.37
N GLU A 162 9.08 13.50 -18.22
CA GLU A 162 10.04 12.43 -17.90
C GLU A 162 9.35 11.08 -17.75
N ILE A 163 8.15 11.05 -17.17
CA ILE A 163 7.39 9.82 -17.00
C ILE A 163 6.67 9.44 -18.30
N TYR A 164 6.16 10.43 -19.02
CA TYR A 164 5.57 10.25 -20.34
C TYR A 164 6.55 9.57 -21.31
N SER A 165 7.81 10.03 -21.35
CA SER A 165 8.84 9.51 -22.26
C SER A 165 9.21 8.04 -21.97
N MET A 166 9.11 7.59 -20.71
CA MET A 166 9.32 6.18 -20.35
C MET A 166 8.28 5.24 -20.99
N GLY A 167 7.05 5.71 -21.21
CA GLY A 167 5.96 4.90 -21.77
C GLY A 167 5.79 3.56 -21.02
N TRP A 168 5.84 2.44 -21.75
CA TRP A 168 5.69 1.10 -21.16
C TRP A 168 6.78 0.74 -20.15
N TYR A 169 7.96 1.36 -20.23
CA TYR A 169 9.04 1.14 -19.26
C TYR A 169 8.71 1.68 -17.86
N TYR A 170 7.68 2.53 -17.74
CA TYR A 170 7.19 3.01 -16.45
C TYR A 170 6.65 1.89 -15.56
N LEU A 171 6.01 0.85 -16.13
CA LEU A 171 5.46 -0.28 -15.37
C LEU A 171 6.51 -1.01 -14.52
N PRO A 172 7.63 -1.52 -15.09
CA PRO A 172 8.66 -2.17 -14.30
C PRO A 172 9.36 -1.21 -13.32
N VAL A 173 9.51 0.08 -13.63
CA VAL A 173 10.07 1.09 -12.70
C VAL A 173 9.17 1.25 -11.47
N VAL A 174 7.86 1.36 -11.68
CA VAL A 174 6.86 1.45 -10.61
C VAL A 174 6.83 0.17 -9.78
N LEU A 175 6.81 -1.00 -10.41
CA LEU A 175 6.84 -2.28 -9.68
C LEU A 175 8.10 -2.45 -8.84
N LEU A 176 9.27 -2.07 -9.39
CA LEU A 176 10.52 -2.09 -8.65
C LEU A 176 10.47 -1.12 -7.45
N SER A 177 10.01 0.11 -7.66
CA SER A 177 9.87 1.10 -6.58
C SER A 177 8.93 0.62 -5.47
N SER A 178 7.77 0.05 -5.83
CA SER A 178 6.84 -0.55 -4.87
C SER A 178 7.45 -1.73 -4.12
N THR A 179 8.26 -2.54 -4.80
CA THR A 179 8.99 -3.66 -4.19
C THR A 179 10.05 -3.16 -3.20
N LEU A 180 10.80 -2.12 -3.53
CA LEU A 180 11.80 -1.52 -2.64
C LEU A 180 11.13 -0.93 -1.37
N VAL A 181 10.01 -0.22 -1.53
CA VAL A 181 9.21 0.25 -0.38
C VAL A 181 8.72 -0.92 0.46
N LEU A 182 8.18 -1.97 -0.17
CA LEU A 182 7.67 -3.14 0.54
C LEU A 182 8.78 -3.84 1.33
N ILE A 183 9.95 -4.08 0.73
CA ILE A 183 11.09 -4.70 1.41
C ILE A 183 11.51 -3.86 2.61
N SER A 184 11.68 -2.55 2.42
CA SER A 184 12.03 -1.64 3.52
C SER A 184 10.95 -1.62 4.62
N ALA A 185 9.67 -1.62 4.26
CA ALA A 185 8.56 -1.69 5.21
C ALA A 185 8.56 -3.02 6.00
N LEU A 186 8.81 -4.15 5.34
CA LEU A 186 8.93 -5.46 6.01
C LEU A 186 10.11 -5.47 6.99
N LEU A 187 11.25 -4.88 6.63
CA LEU A 187 12.42 -4.84 7.51
C LEU A 187 12.23 -3.85 8.66
N ILE A 188 11.89 -2.60 8.40
CA ILE A 188 11.90 -1.58 9.46
C ILE A 188 10.68 -1.74 10.39
N ASN A 189 9.48 -2.00 9.84
CA ASN A 189 8.28 -2.03 10.67
C ASN A 189 8.22 -3.28 11.56
N ASN A 190 8.88 -4.39 11.21
CA ASN A 190 8.87 -5.60 12.04
C ASN A 190 9.90 -5.60 13.18
N ILE A 191 10.71 -4.54 13.33
CA ILE A 191 11.66 -4.44 14.46
C ILE A 191 10.91 -4.18 15.77
N GLN A 192 10.03 -3.16 15.81
CA GLN A 192 9.24 -2.82 17.00
C GLN A 192 7.72 -2.94 16.81
N ARG A 193 7.26 -3.03 15.56
CA ARG A 193 5.84 -3.06 15.20
C ARG A 193 5.53 -4.35 14.42
N ARG A 194 4.36 -4.42 13.79
CA ARG A 194 3.94 -5.55 12.96
C ARG A 194 3.48 -5.05 11.61
N TYR A 195 4.12 -5.53 10.55
CA TYR A 195 3.71 -5.27 9.17
C TYR A 195 4.06 -6.46 8.27
N PRO A 196 3.21 -6.85 7.31
CA PRO A 196 1.84 -6.40 7.17
C PRO A 196 0.94 -6.97 8.27
N VAL A 197 -0.24 -6.37 8.42
CA VAL A 197 -1.33 -6.97 9.21
C VAL A 197 -1.90 -8.17 8.45
N TYR A 198 -2.02 -8.04 7.13
CA TYR A 198 -2.44 -9.11 6.21
C TYR A 198 -1.88 -8.87 4.81
N TRP A 199 -1.74 -9.94 4.02
CA TRP A 199 -1.18 -9.86 2.66
C TRP A 199 -2.24 -9.58 1.59
N PHE A 200 -3.40 -10.22 1.67
CA PHE A 200 -4.42 -10.18 0.60
C PHE A 200 -5.79 -9.73 1.06
N GLU A 201 -6.24 -10.18 2.24
CA GLU A 201 -7.56 -9.88 2.76
C GLU A 201 -7.47 -9.58 4.26
N PRO A 202 -8.20 -8.56 4.76
CA PRO A 202 -8.34 -8.33 6.18
C PRO A 202 -8.97 -9.56 6.84
N ALA A 203 -8.49 -9.91 8.03
CA ALA A 203 -9.21 -10.87 8.85
C ALA A 203 -10.58 -10.28 9.20
N VAL A 204 -11.67 -11.00 8.89
CA VAL A 204 -13.02 -10.61 9.29
C VAL A 204 -13.03 -10.55 10.82
N PRO A 205 -13.40 -9.41 11.44
CA PRO A 205 -13.58 -9.36 12.89
C PRO A 205 -14.59 -10.44 13.28
N ALA A 206 -14.23 -11.32 14.21
CA ALA A 206 -15.18 -12.28 14.74
C ALA A 206 -16.39 -11.49 15.24
N VAL A 207 -17.59 -11.81 14.75
CA VAL A 207 -18.82 -11.24 15.28
C VAL A 207 -18.83 -11.57 16.76
N VAL A 208 -18.71 -10.54 17.61
CA VAL A 208 -18.90 -10.70 19.05
C VAL A 208 -20.34 -11.13 19.22
N LYS A 209 -20.54 -12.42 19.49
CA LYS A 209 -21.87 -12.94 19.83
C LYS A 209 -22.33 -12.13 21.05
N PRO A 210 -23.53 -11.53 21.04
CA PRO A 210 -24.07 -10.88 22.23
C PRO A 210 -23.94 -11.84 23.41
N LEU A 211 -23.48 -11.34 24.55
CA LEU A 211 -23.52 -12.10 25.79
C LEU A 211 -24.99 -12.56 25.99
N PRO A 212 -25.24 -13.80 26.43
CA PRO A 212 -26.58 -14.18 26.83
C PRO A 212 -27.05 -13.15 27.87
N ASP A 213 -28.23 -12.58 27.67
CA ASP A 213 -28.87 -11.76 28.70
C ASP A 213 -28.89 -12.58 30.00
N ASP A 214 -28.57 -11.96 31.14
CA ASP A 214 -28.61 -12.57 32.47
C ASP A 214 -30.08 -12.88 32.85
N GLU A 215 -30.72 -13.81 32.14
CA GLU A 215 -31.95 -14.48 32.58
C GLU A 215 -31.59 -15.53 33.62
N GLU A 216 -31.37 -15.10 34.86
CA GLU A 216 -31.74 -15.81 36.11
C GLU A 216 -31.16 -15.07 37.34
N SER A 217 -31.74 -13.94 37.71
CA SER A 217 -31.76 -13.52 39.11
C SER A 217 -33.19 -13.19 39.54
N GLY A 218 -34.08 -14.17 39.40
CA GLY A 218 -35.36 -14.16 40.09
C GLY A 218 -35.14 -14.45 41.59
N THR A 219 -34.81 -13.43 42.37
CA THR A 219 -34.91 -13.53 43.84
C THR A 219 -36.40 -13.53 44.22
N PRO A 220 -36.92 -14.55 44.92
CA PRO A 220 -38.28 -14.50 45.42
C PRO A 220 -38.37 -13.46 46.54
N ILE A 221 -39.27 -12.49 46.39
CA ILE A 221 -39.64 -11.55 47.46
C ILE A 221 -40.35 -12.37 48.57
N PRO A 222 -39.91 -12.33 49.84
CA PRO A 222 -40.59 -13.04 50.92
C PRO A 222 -41.96 -12.39 51.22
N PRO A 223 -42.98 -13.17 51.60
CA PRO A 223 -44.30 -12.63 51.92
C PRO A 223 -44.26 -11.81 53.21
N GLU A 224 -44.85 -10.63 53.14
CA GLU A 224 -45.06 -9.69 54.25
C GLU A 224 -45.96 -10.34 55.32
N LYS A 225 -45.56 -10.24 56.59
CA LYS A 225 -46.36 -10.63 57.76
C LYS A 225 -46.84 -9.39 58.49
#